data_AF-A0A1V9E0W0-F1
#
_entry.id   AF-A0A1V9E0W0-F1
#
_cell.length_a   1.000
_cell.length_b   1.000
_cell.length_c   1.000
_cell.angle_alpha   90.00
_cell.angle_beta   90.00
_cell.angle_gamma   90.00
#
_symmetry.space_group_name_H-M   'P 1'
#
loop_
_entity.id
_entity.type
_entity.pdbx_description
1 polymer ?
#
loop_
_entity_poly.entity_id
_entity_poly.type
_entity_poly.pdbx_seq_one_letter_code
_entity_poly.pdbx_strand_id
1 'polypeptide(L)'
;MKQILLLLYGLFSGFLMAQDCRDHVLMQKGVQLTYNVYWPKGDNFFRPVSRLVYEVNQVKDSAGSTFSFITKRGFSIVDSNNHFERKVVLKCGGQHLNIPFDFYSNDTFYLQDLIPEAKGYKNDYFVAYTLLEEAITYIVPLVMDGIDELPGGKKQFRQSEMQGYKPYFVCEWHPYHEYSYTIKVIKREGRKMVTTPAGAFACVKFCMELDEKWKGDTSPLKCWLYFNEDAGLVKFENDHHPAHVELVSIRNNNQETFLGKW
;
A
#
# COMPACT_ATOMS: atom_id res chain seq x y z
N MET A 1 -27.91 -6.13 -46.90
CA MET A 1 -27.72 -5.24 -45.72
C MET A 1 -28.15 -5.92 -44.40
N LYS A 2 -27.87 -7.21 -44.17
CA LYS A 2 -28.11 -7.87 -42.86
C LYS A 2 -26.82 -8.36 -42.18
N GLN A 3 -25.74 -8.57 -42.93
CA GLN A 3 -24.46 -9.05 -42.39
C GLN A 3 -23.58 -7.94 -41.78
N ILE A 4 -23.75 -6.67 -42.19
CA ILE A 4 -23.01 -5.54 -41.61
C ILE A 4 -23.50 -5.22 -40.18
N LEU A 5 -24.78 -5.51 -39.87
CA LEU A 5 -25.36 -5.23 -38.55
C LEU A 5 -24.83 -6.18 -37.45
N LEU A 6 -24.49 -7.42 -37.80
CA LEU A 6 -23.95 -8.42 -36.88
C LEU A 6 -22.48 -8.16 -36.50
N LEU A 7 -21.69 -7.63 -37.43
CA LEU A 7 -20.30 -7.23 -37.18
C LEU A 7 -20.20 -6.01 -36.26
N LEU A 8 -21.13 -5.06 -36.37
CA LEU A 8 -21.23 -3.92 -35.43
C LEU A 8 -21.64 -4.37 -34.02
N TYR A 9 -22.57 -5.31 -33.87
CA TYR A 9 -22.95 -5.84 -32.55
C TYR A 9 -21.81 -6.63 -31.86
N GLY A 10 -20.99 -7.35 -32.62
CA GLY A 10 -19.79 -8.03 -32.11
C GLY A 10 -18.69 -7.06 -31.64
N LEU A 11 -18.53 -5.92 -32.32
CA LEU A 11 -17.59 -4.87 -31.93
C LEU A 11 -18.08 -4.07 -30.71
N PHE A 12 -19.39 -3.88 -30.54
CA PHE A 12 -19.94 -3.23 -29.34
C PHE A 12 -19.91 -4.14 -28.10
N SER A 13 -20.02 -5.46 -28.25
CA SER A 13 -19.99 -6.41 -27.12
C SER A 13 -18.57 -6.74 -26.63
N GLY A 14 -17.54 -6.59 -27.47
CA GLY A 14 -16.14 -6.82 -27.08
C GLY A 14 -15.47 -5.68 -26.28
N PHE A 15 -16.05 -4.48 -26.26
CA PHE A 15 -15.49 -3.32 -25.57
C PHE A 15 -16.09 -3.03 -24.18
N LEU A 16 -17.11 -3.79 -23.74
CA LEU A 16 -17.98 -3.41 -22.61
C LEU A 16 -17.71 -4.12 -21.27
N MET A 17 -16.63 -4.90 -21.13
CA MET A 17 -16.39 -5.66 -19.89
C MET A 17 -14.96 -5.52 -19.36
N ALA A 18 -14.30 -4.38 -19.60
CA ALA A 18 -13.12 -4.04 -18.81
C ALA A 18 -13.58 -3.32 -17.54
N GLN A 19 -13.24 -3.85 -16.36
CA GLN A 19 -13.56 -3.23 -15.08
C GLN A 19 -12.91 -1.84 -15.03
N ASP A 20 -13.75 -0.81 -14.91
CA ASP A 20 -13.31 0.56 -14.70
C ASP A 20 -12.82 0.70 -13.25
N CYS A 21 -11.68 1.36 -13.04
CA CYS A 21 -11.17 1.59 -11.69
C CYS A 21 -12.06 2.42 -10.79
N ARG A 22 -13.13 3.03 -11.31
CA ARG A 22 -14.19 3.67 -10.52
C ARG A 22 -14.86 2.74 -9.51
N ASP A 23 -14.96 1.44 -9.80
CA ASP A 23 -15.63 0.49 -8.90
C ASP A 23 -14.72 -0.02 -7.77
N HIS A 24 -13.41 0.24 -7.86
CA HIS A 24 -12.44 -0.15 -6.84
C HIS A 24 -12.72 0.51 -5.49
N VAL A 25 -12.49 -0.18 -4.37
CA VAL A 25 -12.80 0.35 -3.01
C VAL A 25 -12.10 1.69 -2.73
N LEU A 26 -10.86 1.87 -3.20
CA LEU A 26 -10.11 3.14 -3.08
C LEU A 26 -10.68 4.29 -3.93
N MET A 27 -11.65 4.04 -4.80
CA MET A 27 -12.32 5.04 -5.65
C MET A 27 -13.76 5.30 -5.22
N GLN A 28 -14.16 4.82 -4.03
CA GLN A 28 -15.50 5.02 -3.47
C GLN A 28 -15.44 5.95 -2.25
N LYS A 29 -16.17 7.08 -2.30
CA LYS A 29 -16.22 8.04 -1.19
C LYS A 29 -16.77 7.37 0.08
N GLY A 30 -16.09 7.56 1.19
CA GLY A 30 -16.49 7.04 2.49
C GLY A 30 -15.96 5.64 2.80
N VAL A 31 -15.24 5.02 1.87
CA VAL A 31 -14.53 3.77 2.17
C VAL A 31 -13.41 4.03 3.18
N GLN A 32 -13.29 3.12 4.13
CA GLN A 32 -12.15 3.03 5.03
C GLN A 32 -11.50 1.64 4.94
N LEU A 33 -10.19 1.60 4.68
CA LEU A 33 -9.37 0.40 4.79
C LEU A 33 -8.52 0.48 6.05
N THR A 34 -8.45 -0.61 6.80
CA THR A 34 -7.54 -0.73 7.94
C THR A 34 -6.57 -1.87 7.71
N TYR A 35 -5.29 -1.61 7.95
CA TYR A 35 -4.22 -2.60 7.90
C TYR A 35 -3.48 -2.63 9.23
N ASN A 36 -2.96 -3.81 9.58
CA ASN A 36 -1.96 -3.93 10.62
C ASN A 36 -0.60 -4.17 9.99
N VAL A 37 0.41 -3.56 10.57
CA VAL A 37 1.80 -3.90 10.28
C VAL A 37 2.34 -4.73 11.42
N TYR A 38 2.84 -5.89 11.06
CA TYR A 38 3.43 -6.83 11.98
C TYR A 38 4.94 -6.74 11.90
N TRP A 39 5.61 -6.95 13.03
CA TRP A 39 7.06 -7.04 13.11
C TRP A 39 7.45 -8.27 13.94
N PRO A 40 8.54 -8.98 13.60
CA PRO A 40 9.03 -10.07 14.42
C PRO A 40 9.47 -9.54 15.79
N LYS A 41 8.96 -10.13 16.86
CA LYS A 41 9.57 -9.99 18.19
C LYS A 41 10.54 -11.17 18.39
N GLY A 42 11.57 -10.99 19.22
CA GLY A 42 12.68 -11.95 19.42
C GLY A 42 12.29 -13.38 19.85
N ASP A 43 10.99 -13.66 20.00
CA ASP A 43 10.37 -14.97 20.22
C ASP A 43 9.89 -15.65 18.91
N ASN A 44 10.24 -15.12 17.74
CA ASN A 44 9.73 -15.53 16.42
C ASN A 44 8.21 -15.33 16.23
N PHE A 45 7.53 -14.62 17.13
CA PHE A 45 6.13 -14.27 16.98
C PHE A 45 5.97 -12.89 16.35
N PHE A 46 5.11 -12.81 15.34
CA PHE A 46 4.70 -11.54 14.75
C PHE A 46 3.68 -10.85 15.63
N ARG A 47 3.93 -9.59 15.96
CA ARG A 47 2.99 -8.75 16.70
C ARG A 47 2.67 -7.48 15.91
N PRO A 48 1.43 -6.98 15.98
CA PRO A 48 1.10 -5.70 15.39
C PRO A 48 1.90 -4.60 16.11
N VAL A 49 2.59 -3.77 15.34
CA VAL A 49 3.42 -2.66 15.82
C VAL A 49 2.97 -1.31 15.26
N SER A 50 2.05 -1.31 14.30
CA SER A 50 1.40 -0.11 13.78
C SER A 50 0.08 -0.49 13.12
N ARG A 51 -0.87 0.44 13.14
CA ARG A 51 -2.14 0.31 12.43
C ARG A 51 -2.26 1.43 11.41
N LEU A 52 -2.43 1.06 10.14
CA LEU A 52 -2.64 2.00 9.05
C LEU A 52 -4.13 2.10 8.74
N VAL A 53 -4.65 3.33 8.63
CA VAL A 53 -6.04 3.60 8.26
C VAL A 53 -6.06 4.51 7.05
N TYR A 54 -6.79 4.11 6.02
CA TYR A 54 -6.98 4.86 4.78
C TYR A 54 -8.44 5.24 4.66
N GLU A 55 -8.73 6.53 4.56
CA GLU A 55 -10.09 7.04 4.42
C GLU A 55 -10.24 7.81 3.11
N VAL A 56 -11.16 7.37 2.26
CA VAL A 56 -11.50 8.04 1.00
C VAL A 56 -12.46 9.20 1.29
N ASN A 57 -11.91 10.40 1.38
CA ASN A 57 -12.68 11.59 1.78
C ASN A 57 -13.53 12.12 0.63
N GLN A 58 -12.99 12.02 -0.58
CA GLN A 58 -13.60 12.60 -1.76
C GLN A 58 -13.16 11.87 -3.01
N VAL A 59 -14.07 11.81 -3.99
CA VAL A 59 -13.82 11.32 -5.34
C VAL A 59 -14.32 12.39 -6.30
N LYS A 60 -13.52 12.75 -7.31
CA LYS A 60 -13.88 13.75 -8.33
C LYS A 60 -13.46 13.30 -9.71
N ASP A 61 -14.27 13.62 -10.70
CA ASP A 61 -13.88 13.56 -12.10
C ASP A 61 -13.23 14.89 -12.53
N SER A 62 -12.11 14.82 -13.25
CA SER A 62 -11.44 15.98 -13.84
C SER A 62 -10.58 15.56 -15.03
N ALA A 63 -10.56 16.37 -16.10
CA ALA A 63 -9.70 16.16 -17.27
C ALA A 63 -9.72 14.73 -17.86
N GLY A 64 -10.90 14.08 -17.88
CA GLY A 64 -11.06 12.72 -18.41
C GLY A 64 -10.51 11.61 -17.50
N SER A 65 -10.27 11.89 -16.22
CA SER A 65 -9.84 10.90 -15.23
C SER A 65 -10.64 11.06 -13.94
N THR A 66 -10.68 9.99 -13.13
CA THR A 66 -11.29 10.03 -11.79
C THR A 66 -10.18 10.08 -10.74
N PHE A 67 -10.30 10.96 -9.76
CA PHE A 67 -9.32 11.17 -8.70
C PHE A 67 -9.93 10.85 -7.34
N SER A 68 -9.20 10.09 -6.53
CA SER A 68 -9.57 9.79 -5.14
C SER A 68 -8.63 10.50 -4.17
N PHE A 69 -9.21 11.20 -3.20
CA PHE A 69 -8.51 11.99 -2.20
C PHE A 69 -8.57 11.27 -0.85
N ILE A 70 -7.44 10.67 -0.47
CA ILE A 70 -7.32 9.75 0.65
C ILE A 70 -6.57 10.42 1.80
N THR A 71 -7.05 10.19 3.01
CA THR A 71 -6.30 10.49 4.23
C THR A 71 -5.74 9.18 4.75
N LYS A 72 -4.41 9.06 4.76
CA LYS A 72 -3.70 7.92 5.35
C LYS A 72 -3.24 8.32 6.74
N ARG A 73 -3.50 7.45 7.72
CA ARG A 73 -3.09 7.62 9.11
C ARG A 73 -2.31 6.41 9.59
N GLY A 74 -1.18 6.63 10.24
CA GLY A 74 -0.46 5.60 10.99
C GLY A 74 -0.68 5.81 12.48
N PHE A 75 -1.28 4.83 13.15
CA PHE A 75 -1.59 4.86 14.57
C PHE A 75 -0.62 4.01 15.36
N SER A 76 -0.28 4.48 16.56
CA SER A 76 0.34 3.62 17.56
C SER A 76 -0.63 2.51 18.00
N ILE A 77 -0.09 1.33 18.29
CA ILE A 77 -0.86 0.21 18.84
C ILE A 77 -1.11 0.41 20.34
N VAL A 78 -0.19 1.08 21.04
CA VAL A 78 -0.27 1.34 22.48
C VAL A 78 -1.04 2.63 22.81
N ASP A 79 -0.93 3.68 21.98
CA ASP A 79 -1.65 4.96 22.16
C ASP A 79 -2.47 5.33 20.92
N SER A 80 -3.76 4.99 20.94
CA SER A 80 -4.65 5.25 19.80
C SER A 80 -4.89 6.74 19.49
N ASN A 81 -4.52 7.65 20.39
CA ASN A 81 -4.64 9.10 20.15
C ASN A 81 -3.44 9.65 19.37
N ASN A 82 -2.29 8.97 19.45
CA ASN A 82 -1.08 9.37 18.73
C ASN A 82 -1.09 8.77 17.31
N HIS A 83 -1.10 9.66 16.32
CA HIS A 83 -1.09 9.27 14.91
C HIS A 83 -0.33 10.24 14.04
N PHE A 84 0.26 9.72 12.98
CA PHE A 84 0.74 10.47 11.84
C PHE A 84 -0.36 10.52 10.77
N GLU A 85 -0.56 11.65 10.10
CA GLU A 85 -1.54 11.82 9.04
C GLU A 85 -0.90 12.41 7.78
N ARG A 86 -1.27 11.87 6.61
CA ARG A 86 -0.93 12.46 5.31
C ARG A 86 -2.10 12.40 4.33
N LYS A 87 -2.13 13.33 3.38
CA LYS A 87 -3.07 13.33 2.26
C LYS A 87 -2.42 12.70 1.03
N VAL A 88 -3.14 11.82 0.36
CA VAL A 88 -2.71 11.13 -0.85
C VAL A 88 -3.77 11.28 -1.93
N VAL A 89 -3.35 11.45 -3.18
CA VAL A 89 -4.26 11.47 -4.33
C VAL A 89 -3.96 10.27 -5.22
N LEU A 90 -4.98 9.46 -5.51
CA LEU A 90 -4.93 8.40 -6.51
C LEU A 90 -5.59 8.88 -7.80
N LYS A 91 -5.10 8.39 -8.94
CA LYS A 91 -5.67 8.67 -10.25
C LYS A 91 -6.11 7.37 -10.90
N CYS A 92 -7.38 7.31 -11.27
CA CYS A 92 -7.97 6.30 -12.12
C CYS A 92 -8.02 6.82 -13.57
N GLY A 93 -7.29 6.14 -14.45
CA GLY A 93 -7.18 6.46 -15.88
C GLY A 93 -7.95 5.50 -16.79
N GLY A 94 -9.10 5.01 -16.35
CA GLY A 94 -9.88 3.96 -17.04
C GLY A 94 -9.67 2.59 -16.40
N GLN A 95 -8.78 1.76 -16.95
CA GLN A 95 -8.51 0.41 -16.41
C GLN A 95 -7.32 0.35 -15.43
N HIS A 96 -6.69 1.52 -15.19
CA HIS A 96 -5.45 1.63 -14.46
C HIS A 96 -5.63 2.54 -13.24
N LEU A 97 -5.34 2.00 -12.06
CA LEU A 97 -5.25 2.76 -10.83
C LEU A 97 -3.79 3.07 -10.53
N ASN A 98 -3.44 4.36 -10.51
CA ASN A 98 -2.10 4.81 -10.19
C ASN A 98 -1.95 4.92 -8.67
N ILE A 99 -1.14 4.04 -8.09
CA ILE A 99 -0.91 3.97 -6.65
C ILE A 99 0.55 4.39 -6.36
N PRO A 100 0.78 5.40 -5.49
CA PRO A 100 2.11 5.73 -5.01
C PRO A 100 2.79 4.52 -4.37
N PHE A 101 4.09 4.36 -4.60
CA PHE A 101 4.85 3.22 -4.08
C PHE A 101 4.70 2.97 -2.58
N ASP A 102 4.82 4.05 -1.82
CA ASP A 102 4.75 4.08 -0.37
C ASP A 102 3.31 4.14 0.16
N PHE A 103 2.32 3.97 -0.71
CA PHE A 103 0.92 4.05 -0.30
C PHE A 103 0.65 3.07 0.85
N TYR A 104 1.14 1.83 0.75
CA TYR A 104 0.96 0.78 1.74
C TYR A 104 2.10 0.61 2.75
N SER A 105 3.17 1.39 2.65
CA SER A 105 4.26 1.34 3.64
C SER A 105 3.84 2.02 4.94
N ASN A 106 4.51 1.71 6.05
CA ASN A 106 4.35 2.53 7.25
C ASN A 106 4.97 3.91 7.05
N ASP A 107 4.28 4.95 7.52
CA ASP A 107 4.82 6.31 7.58
C ASP A 107 5.42 6.63 8.96
N THR A 108 5.12 5.83 9.98
CA THR A 108 5.72 5.99 11.31
C THR A 108 5.70 4.66 12.07
N PHE A 109 6.80 4.36 12.77
CA PHE A 109 6.87 3.36 13.83
C PHE A 109 7.11 4.07 15.16
N TYR A 110 6.18 3.95 16.09
CA TYR A 110 6.35 4.49 17.44
C TYR A 110 7.26 3.57 18.24
N LEU A 111 8.23 4.16 18.95
CA LEU A 111 9.22 3.39 19.68
C LEU A 111 8.56 2.49 20.74
N GLN A 112 7.56 3.02 21.44
CA GLN A 112 6.81 2.28 22.47
C GLN A 112 6.08 1.03 21.95
N ASP A 113 5.77 0.97 20.65
CA ASP A 113 5.12 -0.19 20.04
C ASP A 113 6.10 -1.32 19.74
N LEU A 114 7.38 -0.99 19.58
CA LEU A 114 8.47 -1.95 19.36
C LEU A 114 9.16 -2.36 20.66
N ILE A 115 9.39 -1.39 21.55
CA ILE A 115 10.09 -1.53 22.83
C ILE A 115 9.16 -1.01 23.94
N PRO A 116 8.34 -1.89 24.55
CA PRO A 116 7.37 -1.50 25.58
C PRO A 116 7.99 -0.82 26.82
N GLU A 117 9.28 -1.02 27.05
CA GLU A 117 10.05 -0.38 28.13
C GLU A 117 10.32 1.11 27.84
N ALA A 118 10.16 1.56 26.60
CA ALA A 118 10.36 2.94 26.17
C ALA A 118 9.12 3.85 26.35
N LYS A 119 8.13 3.43 27.16
CA LYS A 119 6.84 4.14 27.40
C LYS A 119 6.96 5.58 27.92
N GLY A 120 8.14 6.05 28.32
CA GLY A 120 8.38 7.41 28.81
C GLY A 120 8.72 8.44 27.73
N TYR A 121 8.97 8.01 26.50
CA TYR A 121 9.47 8.87 25.44
C TYR A 121 8.35 9.30 24.48
N LYS A 122 7.52 10.24 24.94
CA LYS A 122 6.44 10.81 24.13
C LYS A 122 7.04 11.51 22.90
N ASN A 123 6.68 11.02 21.70
CA ASN A 123 7.20 11.41 20.37
C ASN A 123 8.53 10.79 19.94
N ASP A 124 9.10 9.85 20.69
CA ASP A 124 10.23 9.06 20.17
C ASP A 124 9.70 7.98 19.22
N TYR A 125 10.32 7.93 18.05
CA TYR A 125 9.96 7.03 16.97
C TYR A 125 11.18 6.19 16.60
N PHE A 126 10.92 4.95 16.20
CA PHE A 126 11.97 4.10 15.61
C PHE A 126 12.21 4.50 14.16
N VAL A 127 11.14 4.85 13.43
CA VAL A 127 11.23 5.51 12.11
C VAL A 127 10.07 6.50 11.93
N ALA A 128 10.34 7.74 11.55
CA ALA A 128 9.35 8.75 11.17
C ALA A 128 9.71 9.11 9.74
N TYR A 129 8.96 8.55 8.81
CA TYR A 129 9.21 8.72 7.39
C TYR A 129 8.66 10.11 7.01
N THR A 130 9.53 11.03 6.61
CA THR A 130 9.10 12.24 5.90
C THR A 130 8.49 11.88 4.55
N LEU A 131 7.69 12.83 4.07
CA LEU A 131 7.05 12.83 2.76
C LEU A 131 8.00 12.36 1.66
N LEU A 132 7.52 11.43 0.84
CA LEU A 132 8.10 11.21 -0.48
C LEU A 132 7.86 12.47 -1.33
N GLU A 133 8.81 13.39 -1.35
CA GLU A 133 8.88 14.35 -2.44
C GLU A 133 9.14 13.55 -3.74
N GLU A 134 8.29 13.76 -4.75
CA GLU A 134 8.31 13.05 -6.04
C GLU A 134 7.93 11.55 -6.03
N ALA A 135 6.86 11.15 -5.31
CA ALA A 135 6.37 9.78 -5.29
C ALA A 135 6.26 9.15 -6.71
N ILE A 136 7.05 8.10 -6.96
CA ILE A 136 6.83 7.19 -8.09
C ILE A 136 5.47 6.54 -7.86
N THR A 137 4.57 6.69 -8.83
CA THR A 137 3.36 5.89 -8.88
C THR A 137 3.68 4.61 -9.62
N TYR A 138 3.43 3.46 -9.01
CA TYR A 138 3.33 2.21 -9.75
C TYR A 138 1.90 2.10 -10.26
N ILE A 139 1.77 1.69 -11.51
CA ILE A 139 0.48 1.43 -12.12
C ILE A 139 0.04 0.07 -11.59
N VAL A 140 -1.03 0.04 -10.79
CA VAL A 140 -1.71 -1.22 -10.46
C VAL A 140 -2.86 -1.34 -11.46
N PRO A 141 -2.74 -2.20 -12.48
CA PRO A 141 -3.82 -2.50 -13.39
C PRO A 141 -4.89 -3.26 -12.59
N LEU A 142 -6.15 -2.85 -12.70
CA LEU A 142 -7.22 -3.55 -11.98
C LEU A 142 -7.66 -4.81 -12.71
N VAL A 143 -7.53 -4.82 -14.04
CA VAL A 143 -7.58 -6.06 -14.83
C VAL A 143 -6.20 -6.69 -14.76
N MET A 144 -6.04 -7.64 -13.83
CA MET A 144 -4.75 -8.30 -13.58
C MET A 144 -4.43 -9.45 -14.55
N ASP A 145 -5.36 -9.82 -15.44
CA ASP A 145 -5.15 -10.83 -16.46
C ASP A 145 -4.44 -10.28 -17.69
N GLY A 146 -3.46 -11.04 -18.21
CA GLY A 146 -2.64 -10.62 -19.36
C GLY A 146 -1.47 -9.69 -19.04
N ILE A 147 -1.17 -9.45 -17.75
CA ILE A 147 -0.07 -8.58 -17.33
C ILE A 147 1.03 -9.42 -16.69
N ASP A 148 2.17 -9.49 -17.36
CA ASP A 148 3.33 -10.28 -16.91
C ASP A 148 4.32 -9.44 -16.08
N GLU A 149 4.39 -8.13 -16.36
CA GLU A 149 5.31 -7.18 -15.72
C GLU A 149 4.64 -5.82 -15.50
N LEU A 150 4.86 -5.21 -14.33
CA LEU A 150 4.47 -3.81 -14.07
C LEU A 150 5.65 -2.88 -14.34
N PRO A 151 5.42 -1.62 -14.78
CA PRO A 151 6.51 -0.71 -15.08
C PRO A 151 7.41 -0.50 -13.87
N GLY A 152 8.70 -0.86 -14.02
CA GLY A 152 9.73 -0.58 -13.03
C GLY A 152 10.06 0.91 -12.96
N GLY A 153 10.45 1.39 -11.78
CA GLY A 153 10.80 2.79 -11.53
C GLY A 153 12.28 2.94 -11.20
N LYS A 154 13.03 3.69 -12.02
CA LYS A 154 14.42 4.07 -11.74
C LYS A 154 14.55 5.32 -10.85
N LYS A 155 13.57 5.67 -10.01
CA LYS A 155 13.75 6.81 -9.10
C LYS A 155 14.19 6.34 -7.72
N GLN A 156 15.11 7.11 -7.18
CA GLN A 156 15.66 6.96 -5.85
C GLN A 156 14.75 7.72 -4.88
N PHE A 157 14.32 7.05 -3.80
CA PHE A 157 13.56 7.70 -2.72
C PHE A 157 14.52 8.33 -1.72
N ARG A 158 14.25 9.52 -1.18
CA ARG A 158 15.05 10.09 -0.09
C ARG A 158 14.16 10.38 1.10
N GLN A 159 14.66 10.10 2.28
CA GLN A 159 13.98 10.32 3.55
C GLN A 159 14.81 11.28 4.40
N SER A 160 14.14 12.24 5.04
CA SER A 160 14.70 13.20 6.00
C SER A 160 14.00 13.13 7.37
N GLU A 161 14.62 13.67 8.41
CA GLU A 161 13.98 13.74 9.73
C GLU A 161 12.79 14.73 9.70
N MET A 162 11.70 14.38 10.39
CA MET A 162 10.59 15.31 10.59
C MET A 162 10.92 16.32 11.69
N GLN A 163 10.75 17.61 11.42
CA GLN A 163 10.98 18.67 12.40
C GLN A 163 10.10 18.47 13.65
N GLY A 164 10.72 18.45 14.84
CA GLY A 164 10.03 18.27 16.12
C GLY A 164 9.91 16.82 16.61
N TYR A 165 10.36 15.85 15.81
CA TYR A 165 10.42 14.44 16.16
C TYR A 165 11.89 14.05 16.39
N LYS A 166 12.21 13.27 17.45
CA LYS A 166 13.56 12.74 17.69
C LYS A 166 13.68 11.25 17.30
N PRO A 167 14.57 10.89 16.37
CA PRO A 167 14.75 9.50 15.99
C PRO A 167 15.42 8.72 17.12
N TYR A 168 14.89 7.54 17.44
CA TYR A 168 15.50 6.61 18.39
C TYR A 168 15.98 5.36 17.67
N PHE A 169 17.30 5.16 17.65
CA PHE A 169 17.91 3.86 17.35
C PHE A 169 18.76 3.44 18.54
N VAL A 170 18.59 2.19 18.99
CA VAL A 170 19.28 1.58 20.14
C VAL A 170 20.79 1.42 19.90
N CYS A 171 21.29 1.65 18.69
CA CYS A 171 22.70 1.52 18.34
C CYS A 171 23.20 2.83 17.75
N GLU A 172 23.79 3.64 18.62
CA GLU A 172 24.59 4.84 18.32
C GLU A 172 23.85 5.97 17.59
N TRP A 173 24.00 7.19 18.12
CA TRP A 173 23.55 8.42 17.50
C TRP A 173 24.22 8.57 16.12
N HIS A 174 23.55 8.12 15.07
CA HIS A 174 24.00 8.34 13.71
C HIS A 174 23.14 9.43 13.08
N PRO A 175 23.72 10.58 12.70
CA PRO A 175 23.01 11.56 11.90
C PRO A 175 22.57 10.88 10.59
N TYR A 176 21.26 10.82 10.39
CA TYR A 176 20.63 10.20 9.22
C TYR A 176 21.06 10.95 7.97
N HIS A 177 21.53 10.24 6.94
CA HIS A 177 21.88 10.94 5.70
C HIS A 177 21.19 10.45 4.43
N GLU A 178 20.74 9.21 4.30
CA GLU A 178 19.92 8.81 3.14
C GLU A 178 19.45 7.35 3.29
N TYR A 179 18.14 7.12 3.21
CA TYR A 179 17.56 5.80 2.99
C TYR A 179 16.78 5.83 1.69
N SER A 180 17.09 4.91 0.77
CA SER A 180 16.48 4.91 -0.55
C SER A 180 16.19 3.50 -1.05
N TYR A 181 15.04 3.32 -1.69
CA TYR A 181 14.79 2.14 -2.51
C TYR A 181 14.99 2.46 -4.00
N THR A 182 15.33 1.45 -4.79
CA THR A 182 15.33 1.53 -6.26
C THR A 182 14.68 0.26 -6.80
N ILE A 183 13.55 0.40 -7.48
CA ILE A 183 12.81 -0.77 -7.96
C ILE A 183 13.40 -1.24 -9.27
N LYS A 184 13.87 -2.48 -9.29
CA LYS A 184 14.47 -3.10 -10.46
C LYS A 184 13.38 -3.64 -11.38
N VAL A 185 12.47 -4.43 -10.81
CA VAL A 185 11.44 -5.14 -11.57
C VAL A 185 10.28 -5.54 -10.67
N ILE A 186 9.08 -5.59 -11.25
CA ILE A 186 7.88 -6.13 -10.60
C ILE A 186 7.30 -7.21 -11.52
N LYS A 187 7.42 -8.47 -11.12
CA LYS A 187 7.01 -9.64 -11.90
C LYS A 187 5.76 -10.28 -11.32
N ARG A 188 4.84 -10.71 -12.17
CA ARG A 188 3.73 -11.56 -11.74
C ARG A 188 4.23 -12.98 -11.44
N GLU A 189 3.87 -13.52 -10.28
CA GLU A 189 4.19 -14.91 -9.90
C GLU A 189 2.99 -15.86 -10.00
N GLY A 190 1.76 -15.34 -10.09
CA GLY A 190 0.55 -16.16 -10.28
C GLY A 190 -0.62 -15.70 -9.42
N ARG A 191 -1.58 -16.60 -9.22
CA ARG A 191 -2.76 -16.39 -8.35
C ARG A 191 -2.62 -17.19 -7.06
N LYS A 192 -3.06 -16.63 -5.93
CA LYS A 192 -3.02 -17.28 -4.61
C LYS A 192 -4.23 -16.85 -3.79
N MET A 193 -4.82 -17.79 -3.06
CA MET A 193 -5.80 -17.47 -2.02
C MET A 193 -5.07 -16.95 -0.79
N VAL A 194 -5.44 -15.77 -0.31
CA VAL A 194 -4.84 -15.13 0.87
C VAL A 194 -5.92 -14.89 1.92
N THR A 195 -5.69 -15.38 3.13
CA THR A 195 -6.58 -15.16 4.27
C THR A 195 -5.95 -14.16 5.22
N THR A 196 -6.73 -13.14 5.58
CA THR A 196 -6.39 -12.10 6.56
C THR A 196 -7.57 -11.91 7.52
N PRO A 197 -7.45 -11.04 8.55
CA PRO A 197 -8.60 -10.75 9.42
C PRO A 197 -9.82 -10.16 8.68
N ALA A 198 -9.62 -9.52 7.52
CA ALA A 198 -10.69 -8.98 6.69
C ALA A 198 -11.47 -10.05 5.90
N GLY A 199 -10.95 -11.28 5.81
CA GLY A 199 -11.56 -12.37 5.04
C GLY A 199 -10.55 -13.16 4.19
N ALA A 200 -11.07 -13.93 3.24
CA ALA A 200 -10.29 -14.66 2.26
C ALA A 200 -10.45 -14.03 0.88
N PHE A 201 -9.34 -13.82 0.18
CA PHE A 201 -9.30 -13.12 -1.10
C PHE A 201 -8.53 -13.93 -2.13
N ALA A 202 -9.11 -14.07 -3.33
CA ALA A 202 -8.36 -14.49 -4.50
C ALA A 202 -7.46 -13.33 -4.94
N CYS A 203 -6.15 -13.49 -4.81
CA CYS A 203 -5.17 -12.44 -5.11
C CYS A 203 -4.27 -12.83 -6.27
N VAL A 204 -3.79 -11.82 -6.99
CA VAL A 204 -2.61 -11.93 -7.85
C VAL A 204 -1.37 -11.59 -7.02
N LYS A 205 -0.38 -12.49 -7.08
CA LYS A 205 0.91 -12.36 -6.40
C LYS A 205 1.91 -11.71 -7.34
N PHE A 206 2.53 -10.63 -6.89
CA PHE A 206 3.67 -9.99 -7.54
C PHE A 206 4.91 -10.11 -6.67
N CYS A 207 6.06 -10.31 -7.31
CA CYS A 207 7.37 -10.20 -6.70
C CYS A 207 8.04 -8.94 -7.21
N MET A 208 8.41 -8.09 -6.26
CA MET A 208 9.09 -6.83 -6.50
C MET A 208 10.52 -6.96 -6.02
N GLU A 209 11.46 -6.87 -6.95
CA GLU A 209 12.88 -6.87 -6.65
C GLU A 209 13.35 -5.41 -6.62
N LEU A 210 14.00 -5.02 -5.53
CA LEU A 210 14.49 -3.65 -5.34
C LEU A 210 15.86 -3.65 -4.68
N ASP A 211 16.58 -2.54 -4.83
CA ASP A 211 17.79 -2.26 -4.06
C ASP A 211 17.43 -1.30 -2.93
N GLU A 212 17.74 -1.69 -1.71
CA GLU A 212 17.69 -0.84 -0.52
C GLU A 212 19.08 -0.27 -0.27
N LYS A 213 19.18 1.06 -0.20
CA LYS A 213 20.40 1.76 0.19
C LYS A 213 20.24 2.31 1.59
N TRP A 214 21.13 1.91 2.49
CA TRP A 214 21.18 2.37 3.87
C TRP A 214 22.64 2.56 4.30
N LYS A 215 22.97 3.70 4.92
CA LYS A 215 24.34 4.03 5.37
C LYS A 215 25.42 3.92 4.28
N GLY A 216 25.05 4.10 3.01
CA GLY A 216 25.97 3.98 1.88
C GLY A 216 26.10 2.56 1.32
N ASP A 217 25.65 1.55 2.07
CA ASP A 217 25.55 0.17 1.61
C ASP A 217 24.28 -0.04 0.80
N THR A 218 24.36 -0.87 -0.23
CA THR A 218 23.22 -1.28 -1.05
C THR A 218 23.01 -2.78 -0.89
N SER A 219 21.80 -3.17 -0.49
CA SER A 219 21.39 -4.56 -0.33
C SER A 219 20.19 -4.87 -1.24
N PRO A 220 20.17 -6.04 -1.91
CA PRO A 220 18.99 -6.47 -2.65
C PRO A 220 17.87 -6.88 -1.68
N LEU A 221 16.65 -6.42 -1.92
CA LEU A 221 15.45 -6.78 -1.17
C LEU A 221 14.40 -7.34 -2.13
N LYS A 222 13.68 -8.38 -1.69
CA LYS A 222 12.47 -8.84 -2.36
C LYS A 222 11.24 -8.60 -1.51
N CYS A 223 10.21 -8.09 -2.16
CA CYS A 223 8.91 -7.90 -1.56
C CYS A 223 7.84 -8.66 -2.35
N TRP A 224 6.88 -9.25 -1.66
CA TRP A 224 5.71 -9.86 -2.29
C TRP A 224 4.46 -9.04 -1.99
N LEU A 225 3.74 -8.70 -3.07
CA LEU A 225 2.49 -7.95 -3.03
C LEU A 225 1.35 -8.87 -3.45
N TYR A 226 0.29 -8.92 -2.66
CA TYR A 226 -0.90 -9.72 -2.94
C TYR A 226 -2.09 -8.79 -3.17
N PHE A 227 -2.49 -8.62 -4.42
CA PHE A 227 -3.55 -7.70 -4.82
C PHE A 227 -4.84 -8.45 -5.18
N ASN A 228 -5.97 -7.97 -4.67
CA ASN A 228 -7.30 -8.34 -5.11
C ASN A 228 -7.89 -7.19 -5.94
N GLU A 229 -8.66 -7.51 -6.98
CA GLU A 229 -9.20 -6.53 -7.95
C GLU A 229 -10.17 -5.53 -7.33
N ASP A 230 -10.95 -5.95 -6.32
CA ASP A 230 -11.92 -5.10 -5.65
C ASP A 230 -11.31 -4.39 -4.44
N ALA A 231 -10.57 -5.15 -3.61
CA ALA A 231 -10.06 -4.70 -2.32
C ALA A 231 -8.72 -3.94 -2.38
N GLY A 232 -7.97 -4.06 -3.48
CA GLY A 232 -6.61 -3.53 -3.58
C GLY A 232 -5.58 -4.44 -2.91
N LEU A 233 -4.60 -3.88 -2.21
CA LEU A 233 -3.59 -4.69 -1.51
C LEU A 233 -4.25 -5.45 -0.35
N VAL A 234 -4.09 -6.77 -0.32
CA VAL A 234 -4.55 -7.63 0.77
C VAL A 234 -3.41 -7.95 1.73
N LYS A 235 -2.21 -8.21 1.19
CA LYS A 235 -1.03 -8.54 1.98
C LYS A 235 0.26 -8.01 1.33
N PHE A 236 1.23 -7.63 2.14
CA PHE A 236 2.60 -7.30 1.73
C PHE A 236 3.61 -8.04 2.62
N GLU A 237 4.61 -8.67 2.04
CA GLU A 237 5.69 -9.40 2.73
C GLU A 237 7.06 -8.95 2.18
N ASN A 238 8.13 -9.05 2.96
CA ASN A 238 9.50 -8.85 2.46
C ASN A 238 10.48 -9.91 3.01
N ASP A 239 11.63 -10.09 2.36
CA ASP A 239 12.57 -11.18 2.64
C ASP A 239 13.65 -10.89 3.70
N HIS A 240 14.02 -9.62 3.94
CA HIS A 240 15.08 -9.26 4.91
C HIS A 240 14.56 -8.97 6.32
N HIS A 241 13.34 -8.49 6.43
CA HIS A 241 12.68 -8.18 7.70
C HIS A 241 11.29 -8.78 7.64
N PRO A 242 10.97 -9.88 8.35
CA PRO A 242 9.70 -10.57 8.16
C PRO A 242 8.47 -9.78 8.64
N ALA A 243 8.64 -8.48 8.87
CA ALA A 243 7.58 -7.51 8.87
C ALA A 243 6.70 -7.65 7.62
N HIS A 244 5.40 -7.62 7.87
CA HIS A 244 4.40 -7.76 6.83
C HIS A 244 3.19 -6.90 7.17
N VAL A 245 2.42 -6.56 6.15
CA VAL A 245 1.20 -5.76 6.26
C VAL A 245 0.02 -6.63 5.85
N GLU A 246 -1.05 -6.64 6.63
CA GLU A 246 -2.27 -7.37 6.30
C GLU A 246 -3.50 -6.49 6.40
N LEU A 247 -4.42 -6.68 5.46
CA LEU A 247 -5.73 -6.04 5.48
C LEU A 247 -6.57 -6.62 6.63
N VAL A 248 -7.01 -5.74 7.52
CA VAL A 248 -7.78 -6.09 8.73
C VAL A 248 -9.27 -5.87 8.53
N SER A 249 -9.66 -4.79 7.87
CA SER A 249 -11.07 -4.52 7.60
C SER A 249 -11.27 -3.58 6.42
N ILE A 250 -12.40 -3.75 5.74
CA ILE A 250 -12.95 -2.81 4.76
C ILE A 250 -14.28 -2.32 5.32
N ARG A 251 -14.45 -1.01 5.44
CA ARG A 251 -15.73 -0.39 5.84
C ARG A 251 -16.22 0.50 4.72
N ASN A 252 -17.50 0.39 4.40
CA ASN A 252 -18.18 1.30 3.50
C ASN A 252 -19.27 2.03 4.28
N ASN A 253 -19.50 3.31 4.01
CA ASN A 253 -20.37 4.18 4.83
C ASN A 253 -21.83 3.70 4.99
N ASN A 254 -22.24 2.61 4.34
CA ASN A 254 -23.57 2.02 4.47
C ASN A 254 -23.60 0.53 4.86
N GLN A 255 -22.47 -0.16 5.11
CA GLN A 255 -22.41 -1.55 5.60
C GLN A 255 -20.95 -1.98 5.89
N GLU A 256 -20.72 -2.74 6.96
CA GLU A 256 -19.51 -3.60 7.05
C GLU A 256 -19.70 -4.75 6.05
N THR A 257 -19.14 -4.61 4.85
CA THR A 257 -19.15 -5.68 3.85
C THR A 257 -18.02 -6.66 4.15
N PHE A 258 -18.35 -7.81 4.72
CA PHE A 258 -17.52 -9.00 4.60
C PHE A 258 -17.57 -9.44 3.13
N LEU A 259 -16.52 -9.16 2.35
CA LEU A 259 -16.41 -9.57 0.94
C LEU A 259 -16.11 -11.08 0.77
N GLY A 260 -16.52 -11.91 1.73
CA GLY A 260 -16.51 -13.36 1.58
C GLY A 260 -17.63 -13.81 0.66
N LYS A 261 -17.45 -13.67 -0.66
CA LYS A 261 -18.29 -14.36 -1.64
C LYS A 261 -17.78 -15.79 -1.83
N TRP A 262 -18.68 -16.76 -1.58
CA TRP A 262 -18.62 -18.13 -2.10
C TRP A 262 -19.43 -18.20 -3.40
#